data_AF-A0A086CG65-F1
#
_entry.id   AF-A0A086CG65-F1
#
_cell.length_a   1.000
_cell.length_b   1.000
_cell.length_c   1.000
_cell.angle_alpha   90.00
_cell.angle_beta   90.00
_cell.angle_gamma   90.00
#
_symmetry.space_group_name_H-M   'P 1'
#
loop_
_entity.id
_entity.type
_entity.pdbx_description
1 polymer ?
#
loop_
_entity_poly.entity_id
_entity_poly.type
_entity_poly.pdbx_seq_one_letter_code
_entity_poly.pdbx_strand_id
1 'polypeptide(L)' 'MLGTYALPYLPVIFVPLMAVLAFTVMGLLFMHVESEA' A
#
# COMPACT_ATOMS: atom_id res chain seq x y z
N MET A 1 15.81 6.89 -8.97
CA MET A 1 15.65 8.12 -9.78
C MET A 1 14.88 9.11 -8.93
N LEU A 2 15.45 10.28 -8.62
CA LEU A 2 14.78 11.33 -7.84
C LEU A 2 14.38 12.47 -8.78
N GLY A 3 13.19 13.03 -8.57
CA GLY A 3 12.68 14.15 -9.36
C GLY A 3 13.10 15.52 -8.82
N THR A 4 12.74 16.58 -9.54
CA THR A 4 13.02 17.99 -9.18
C THR A 4 11.88 18.67 -8.41
N TYR A 5 10.80 17.95 -8.12
CA TYR A 5 9.66 18.45 -7.34
C TYR A 5 9.97 18.42 -5.83
N ALA A 6 9.16 19.13 -5.04
CA ALA A 6 9.32 19.18 -3.58
C ALA A 6 9.16 17.78 -2.96
N LEU A 7 10.07 17.43 -2.04
CA LEU A 7 10.10 16.12 -1.36
C LEU A 7 10.21 14.93 -2.33
N PRO A 8 11.29 14.85 -3.15
CA PRO A 8 11.41 13.84 -4.20
C PRO A 8 11.62 12.42 -3.71
N TYR A 9 11.85 12.25 -2.40
CA TYR A 9 11.95 10.95 -1.75
C TYR A 9 10.58 10.31 -1.47
N LEU A 10 9.47 11.07 -1.56
CA LEU A 10 8.15 10.53 -1.24
C LEU A 10 7.78 9.33 -2.11
N PRO A 11 7.95 9.33 -3.45
CA PRO A 11 7.60 8.14 -4.24
C PRO A 11 8.49 6.94 -3.94
N VAL A 12 9.73 7.15 -3.48
CA VAL A 12 10.62 6.05 -3.06
C VAL A 12 10.02 5.29 -1.87
N ILE A 13 9.27 5.98 -1.01
CA ILE A 13 8.65 5.39 0.20
C ILE A 13 7.21 4.95 -0.10
N PHE A 14 6.39 5.84 -0.65
CA PHE A 14 4.96 5.61 -0.78
C PHE A 14 4.60 4.64 -1.90
N VAL A 15 5.36 4.59 -3.00
CA VAL A 15 5.07 3.62 -4.08
C VAL A 15 5.19 2.17 -3.60
N PRO A 16 6.30 1.73 -2.95
CA PRO A 16 6.35 0.37 -2.40
C PRO A 16 5.37 0.18 -1.24
N LEU A 17 5.12 1.21 -0.41
CA LEU A 17 4.12 1.13 0.66
C LEU A 17 2.71 0.86 0.11
N MET A 18 2.33 1.46 -1.02
CA MET A 18 1.03 1.22 -1.65
C MET A 18 0.86 -0.24 -2.10
N ALA A 19 1.93 -0.90 -2.55
CA ALA A 19 1.89 -2.32 -2.89
C ALA A 19 1.67 -3.21 -1.64
N VAL A 20 2.35 -2.90 -0.54
CA VAL A 20 2.13 -3.58 0.76
C VAL A 20 0.70 -3.35 1.24
N LEU A 21 0.23 -2.10 1.17
CA LEU A 21 -1.13 -1.74 1.57
C LEU A 21 -2.17 -2.51 0.75
N ALA A 22 -1.99 -2.67 -0.56
CA ALA A 22 -2.90 -3.45 -1.39
C ALA A 22 -2.99 -4.93 -0.92
N PHE A 23 -1.86 -5.54 -0.58
CA PHE A 23 -1.83 -6.90 -0.03
C PHE A 23 -2.53 -6.97 1.34
N THR A 24 -2.24 -6.03 2.23
CA THR A 24 -2.87 -5.96 3.56
C THR A 24 -4.38 -5.78 3.46
N VAL A 25 -4.85 -4.84 2.63
CA VAL A 25 -6.28 -4.58 2.42
C VAL A 25 -6.98 -5.83 1.88
N MET A 26 -6.40 -6.50 0.88
CA MET A 26 -6.96 -7.76 0.36
C MET A 26 -7.03 -8.85 1.43
N GLY A 27 -6.00 -9.00 2.28
CA GLY A 27 -6.02 -9.95 3.39
C GLY A 27 -7.09 -9.64 4.44
N LEU A 28 -7.27 -8.36 4.77
CA LEU A 28 -8.35 -7.92 5.67
C LEU A 28 -9.73 -8.18 5.08
N LEU A 29 -9.92 -7.87 3.79
CA LEU A 29 -11.18 -8.12 3.09
C LEU A 29 -11.47 -9.62 3.00
N PHE A 30 -10.45 -10.45 2.75
CA PHE A 30 -10.60 -11.90 2.77
C PHE A 30 -11.08 -12.41 4.13
N MET A 31 -10.44 -11.97 5.22
CA MET A 31 -10.89 -12.33 6.58
C MET A 31 -12.32 -11.87 6.86
N HIS A 32 -12.74 -10.71 6.33
CA HIS A 32 -14.10 -10.22 6.50
C HIS A 32 -15.14 -11.03 5.72
N VAL A 33 -14.82 -11.46 4.50
CA VAL A 33 -15.74 -12.24 3.66
C VAL A 33 -15.86 -13.68 4.15
N GLU A 34 -14.75 -14.26 4.60
CA GLU A 34 -14.70 -15.64 5.10
C GLU A 34 -15.01 -15.73 6.60
N SER A 35 -15.32 -14.62 7.29
CA SER A 35 -15.74 -14.71 8.69
C SER A 35 -17.13 -15.35 8.76
N GLU A 36 -17.18 -16.57 9.29
CA GLU A 36 -18.41 -17.24 9.70
C GLU A 36 -19.19 -16.36 10.70
N ALA A 37 -20.52 -16.40 10.62
CA ALA A 37 -21.43 -15.64 11.48
C ALA A 37 -21.46 -16.14 12.94
#